data_AF-A0A7R8CY53-F1
#
_entry.id   AF-A0A7R8CY53-F1
#
_cell.length_a   1.000
_cell.length_b   1.000
_cell.length_c   1.000
_cell.angle_alpha   90.00
_cell.angle_beta   90.00
_cell.angle_gamma   90.00
#
_symmetry.space_group_name_H-M   'P 1'
#
loop_
_entity.id
_entity.type
_entity.pdbx_description
1 polymer ?
#
loop_
_entity_poly.entity_id
_entity_poly.type
_entity_poly.pdbx_seq_one_letter_code
_entity_poly.pdbx_strand_id
1 'polypeptide(L)'
;MKSSMSTQKRKFGDPYPISAQSSGHYESRVVESWSQTEQFKLRGRHYWTIVDFMRRAASTEVGNSLCSPVFSIPISDEGSSTSKISSDNCDTSLTFQLEVFPNGEEGEDNSDYVAVFLTSRKMEELEVTYDFSVQKADGSPWGKIGNTCKKFSPDQNSWGYGKAFSKARLIERMSELLPDGKLTIICNLEIYYDDRHTQGKKAKT
;
A
#
# COMPACT_ATOMS: atom_id res chain seq x y z
N MET A 1 -15.88 49.47 54.97
CA MET A 1 -16.20 49.16 56.39
C MET A 1 -14.90 48.77 57.12
N LYS A 2 -14.97 48.60 58.44
CA LYS A 2 -13.89 48.27 59.41
C LYS A 2 -12.92 47.16 58.94
N SER A 3 -11.70 46.98 59.46
CA SER A 3 -10.72 47.80 60.22
C SER A 3 -9.57 46.88 60.69
N SER A 4 -8.39 47.44 61.05
CA SER A 4 -7.37 46.84 61.96
C SER A 4 -6.57 45.64 61.41
N MET A 5 -5.31 45.33 61.78
CA MET A 5 -4.13 45.92 62.45
C MET A 5 -3.36 44.74 63.11
N SER A 6 -2.02 44.75 63.14
CA SER A 6 -1.17 43.79 63.89
C SER A 6 0.28 44.32 64.08
N THR A 7 1.14 43.64 64.86
CA THR A 7 2.48 44.13 65.27
C THR A 7 3.48 42.98 65.56
N GLN A 8 4.82 43.08 65.44
CA GLN A 8 5.71 43.95 64.63
C GLN A 8 7.19 43.50 64.79
N LYS A 9 7.95 43.33 63.69
CA LYS A 9 9.44 43.22 63.59
C LYS A 9 10.23 42.21 64.47
N ARG A 10 11.12 41.45 63.79
CA ARG A 10 12.60 41.28 64.03
C ARG A 10 13.05 39.91 63.46
N LYS A 11 14.29 39.63 63.04
CA LYS A 11 15.52 40.31 62.56
C LYS A 11 16.54 39.15 62.44
N PHE A 12 17.26 39.04 61.32
CA PHE A 12 18.59 38.40 61.15
C PHE A 12 18.94 37.04 61.82
N GLY A 13 19.39 36.07 61.01
CA GLY A 13 20.08 34.86 61.51
C GLY A 13 20.32 33.75 60.47
N ASP A 14 21.18 33.98 59.48
CA ASP A 14 21.86 32.88 58.76
C ASP A 14 22.97 32.30 59.67
N PRO A 15 23.22 30.97 59.70
CA PRO A 15 23.93 30.31 58.60
C PRO A 15 23.47 28.90 58.18
N TYR A 16 23.83 28.54 56.95
CA TYR A 16 23.84 27.17 56.38
C TYR A 16 24.95 26.28 57.00
N PRO A 17 25.06 24.97 56.65
CA PRO A 17 24.01 23.94 56.62
C PRO A 17 24.48 22.60 57.26
N ILE A 18 23.57 21.65 57.50
CA ILE A 18 23.95 20.22 57.59
C ILE A 18 22.97 19.38 56.76
N SER A 19 23.48 18.63 55.79
CA SER A 19 22.72 17.74 54.92
C SER A 19 22.52 16.36 55.57
N ALA A 20 21.27 15.98 55.84
CA ALA A 20 20.91 14.62 56.23
C ALA A 20 20.67 13.76 54.97
N GLN A 21 21.29 12.58 54.89
CA GLN A 21 21.04 11.61 53.83
C GLN A 21 19.76 10.81 54.11
N SER A 22 18.77 10.86 53.22
CA SER A 22 17.75 9.82 53.11
C SER A 22 16.98 9.91 51.79
N SER A 23 17.04 8.86 50.98
CA SER A 23 15.86 8.18 50.39
C SER A 23 16.30 7.24 49.26
N GLY A 24 16.21 5.93 49.49
CA GLY A 24 16.45 4.91 48.47
C GLY A 24 15.18 4.62 47.68
N HIS A 25 14.82 5.50 46.73
CA HIS A 25 13.77 5.19 45.75
C HIS A 25 14.34 4.38 44.59
N TYR A 26 14.16 3.06 44.64
CA TYR A 26 14.37 2.17 43.49
C TYR A 26 13.21 2.34 42.52
N GLU A 27 13.24 3.43 41.74
CA GLU A 27 12.22 3.67 40.72
C GLU A 27 12.38 2.63 39.60
N SER A 28 11.52 1.62 39.64
CA SER A 28 11.48 0.54 38.67
C SER A 28 11.25 1.11 37.28
N ARG A 29 12.30 1.14 36.46
CA ARG A 29 12.24 1.61 35.08
C ARG A 29 11.44 0.62 34.23
N VAL A 30 10.11 0.78 34.25
CA VAL A 30 9.21 0.02 33.39
C VAL A 30 9.52 0.37 31.94
N VAL A 31 10.28 -0.50 31.27
CA VAL A 31 10.47 -0.43 29.82
C VAL A 31 9.22 -1.03 29.18
N GLU A 32 8.18 -0.20 29.05
CA GLU A 32 7.00 -0.55 28.26
C GLU A 32 7.40 -0.65 26.80
N SER A 33 7.77 -1.86 26.38
CA SER A 33 8.06 -2.20 24.99
C SER A 33 6.77 -2.31 24.18
N TRP A 34 6.06 -1.18 24.04
CA TRP A 34 4.96 -1.02 23.08
C TRP A 34 5.45 -1.45 21.69
N SER A 35 4.80 -2.45 21.10
CA SER A 35 5.23 -3.04 19.83
C SER A 35 5.08 -2.03 18.69
N GLN A 36 6.21 -1.55 18.19
CA GLN A 36 6.24 -0.74 16.97
C GLN A 36 6.01 -1.67 15.77
N THR A 37 4.75 -1.81 15.35
CA THR A 37 4.44 -2.34 14.02
C THR A 37 4.83 -1.27 13.01
N GLU A 38 6.05 -1.39 12.46
CA GLU A 38 6.47 -0.57 11.34
C GLU A 38 5.73 -1.03 10.09
N GLN A 39 4.80 -0.19 9.61
CA GLN A 39 4.07 -0.44 8.36
C GLN A 39 4.87 0.15 7.19
N PHE A 40 5.35 -0.72 6.31
CA PHE A 40 6.19 -0.38 5.19
C PHE A 40 5.35 -0.04 3.95
N LYS A 41 5.86 0.86 3.11
CA LYS A 41 5.15 1.44 1.97
C LYS A 41 5.96 1.32 0.68
N LEU A 42 5.51 0.46 -0.24
CA LEU A 42 6.08 0.32 -1.58
C LEU A 42 5.19 1.01 -2.61
N ARG A 43 5.78 1.43 -3.74
CA ARG A 43 5.05 2.00 -4.88
C ARG A 43 5.46 1.28 -6.14
N GLY A 44 4.47 0.81 -6.90
CA GLY A 44 4.65 0.08 -8.15
C GLY A 44 3.97 0.77 -9.32
N ARG A 45 4.49 0.54 -10.52
CA ARG A 45 3.75 0.77 -11.76
C ARG A 45 3.98 -0.39 -12.72
N HIS A 46 2.90 -0.95 -13.23
CA HIS A 46 2.92 -1.95 -14.28
C HIS A 46 2.23 -1.40 -15.54
N TYR A 47 2.76 -1.78 -16.70
CA TYR A 47 2.17 -1.51 -18.02
C TYR A 47 1.92 -2.86 -18.69
N TRP A 48 0.68 -3.14 -19.07
CA TRP A 48 0.34 -4.34 -19.83
C TRP A 48 -0.36 -4.00 -21.14
N THR A 49 0.28 -4.37 -22.25
CA THR A 49 -0.24 -4.16 -23.61
C THR A 49 -0.88 -5.43 -24.16
N ILE A 50 -2.19 -5.35 -24.42
CA ILE A 50 -2.97 -6.36 -25.12
C ILE A 50 -2.98 -6.01 -26.62
N VAL A 51 -2.15 -6.70 -27.40
CA VAL A 51 -2.12 -6.53 -28.87
C VAL A 51 -3.37 -7.12 -29.52
N ASP A 52 -3.84 -6.51 -30.61
CA ASP A 52 -5.07 -6.90 -31.32
C ASP A 52 -6.34 -6.89 -30.45
N PHE A 53 -6.45 -5.95 -29.50
CA PHE A 53 -7.46 -5.96 -28.44
C PHE A 53 -8.89 -6.18 -28.98
N MET A 54 -9.29 -5.43 -30.02
CA MET A 54 -10.63 -5.56 -30.60
C MET A 54 -10.89 -6.93 -31.24
N ARG A 55 -9.87 -7.57 -31.83
CA ARG A 55 -10.00 -8.93 -32.40
C ARG A 55 -10.13 -9.96 -31.29
N ARG A 56 -9.35 -9.83 -30.20
CA ARG A 56 -9.48 -10.68 -29.02
C ARG A 56 -10.87 -10.54 -28.40
N ALA A 57 -11.31 -9.31 -28.14
CA ALA A 57 -12.63 -9.02 -27.61
C ALA A 57 -13.76 -9.61 -28.45
N ALA A 58 -13.68 -9.56 -29.79
CA ALA A 58 -14.67 -10.19 -30.67
C ALA A 58 -14.68 -11.74 -30.61
N SER A 59 -13.66 -12.36 -30.00
CA SER A 59 -13.50 -13.82 -29.85
C SER A 59 -13.53 -14.31 -28.40
N THR A 60 -13.67 -13.42 -27.41
CA THR A 60 -13.72 -13.76 -25.99
C THR A 60 -15.16 -13.71 -25.50
N GLU A 61 -15.67 -14.81 -24.95
CA GLU A 61 -17.03 -14.88 -24.41
C GLU A 61 -17.17 -13.99 -23.16
N VAL A 62 -18.40 -13.63 -22.78
CA VAL A 62 -18.67 -12.90 -21.52
C VAL A 62 -18.21 -13.76 -20.34
N GLY A 63 -17.56 -13.16 -19.34
CA GLY A 63 -16.98 -13.89 -18.21
C GLY A 63 -15.62 -14.54 -18.48
N ASN A 64 -15.18 -14.68 -19.73
CA ASN A 64 -13.82 -15.13 -20.03
C ASN A 64 -12.82 -13.96 -19.98
N SER A 65 -11.68 -14.19 -19.34
CA SER A 65 -10.64 -13.18 -19.11
C SER A 65 -9.41 -13.34 -20.01
N LEU A 66 -8.65 -12.25 -20.12
CA LEU A 66 -7.28 -12.22 -20.56
C LEU A 66 -6.41 -11.91 -19.33
N CYS A 67 -5.30 -12.62 -19.15
CA CYS A 67 -4.38 -12.40 -18.04
C CYS A 67 -3.03 -11.83 -18.51
N SER A 68 -2.45 -10.91 -17.73
CA SER A 68 -1.09 -10.43 -17.93
C SER A 68 -0.06 -11.53 -17.60
N PRO A 69 1.22 -11.37 -17.97
CA PRO A 69 2.30 -12.02 -17.22
C PRO A 69 2.20 -11.65 -15.73
N VAL A 70 2.59 -12.56 -14.83
CA VAL A 70 2.78 -12.21 -13.41
C VAL A 70 3.93 -11.21 -13.33
N PHE A 71 3.76 -10.14 -12.55
CA PHE A 71 4.75 -9.10 -12.33
C PHE A 71 5.06 -8.93 -10.84
N SER A 72 6.31 -8.61 -10.53
CA SER A 72 6.82 -8.50 -9.16
C SER A 72 7.14 -7.05 -8.80
N ILE A 73 6.74 -6.63 -7.59
CA ILE A 73 7.24 -5.42 -6.94
C ILE A 73 8.30 -5.85 -5.93
N PRO A 74 9.59 -5.50 -6.11
CA PRO A 74 10.63 -5.88 -5.14
C PRO A 74 10.45 -5.15 -3.81
N ILE A 75 10.70 -5.86 -2.72
CA ILE A 75 10.84 -5.28 -1.39
C ILE A 75 12.29 -4.81 -1.25
N SER A 76 12.49 -3.50 -1.11
CA SER A 76 13.82 -2.90 -0.96
C SER A 76 14.16 -2.67 0.51
N ASP A 77 15.27 -3.24 0.97
CA ASP A 77 15.84 -3.02 2.30
C ASP A 77 16.51 -1.62 2.45
N GLU A 78 15.78 -0.55 2.15
CA GLU A 78 16.18 0.87 2.29
C GLU A 78 16.28 1.31 3.78
N GLY A 79 17.05 0.55 4.56
CA GLY A 79 17.25 0.70 6.00
C GLY A 79 18.18 -0.35 6.62
N SER A 80 18.31 -1.54 6.01
CA SER A 80 19.18 -2.61 6.52
C SER A 80 20.66 -2.33 6.22
N SER A 81 21.28 -1.51 7.07
CA SER A 81 22.69 -1.10 6.99
C SER A 81 23.70 -2.22 7.31
N THR A 82 23.34 -3.49 7.04
CA THR A 82 24.25 -4.64 7.07
C THR A 82 23.99 -5.53 5.87
N SER A 83 24.78 -5.35 4.81
CA SER A 83 24.86 -6.34 3.74
C SER A 83 25.36 -7.67 4.31
N LYS A 84 24.44 -8.61 4.48
CA LYS A 84 24.73 -10.03 4.69
C LYS A 84 24.05 -10.82 3.60
N ILE A 85 24.86 -11.41 2.74
CA ILE A 85 24.41 -12.40 1.76
C ILE A 85 24.08 -13.68 2.56
N SER A 86 22.85 -13.75 3.09
CA SER A 86 22.25 -15.02 3.50
C SER A 86 21.91 -15.81 2.23
N SER A 87 22.49 -17.00 2.09
CA SER A 87 22.38 -17.85 0.89
C SER A 87 21.03 -18.56 0.75
N ASP A 88 20.03 -18.18 1.56
CA ASP A 88 18.68 -18.72 1.50
C ASP A 88 17.86 -17.87 0.52
N ASN A 89 17.31 -18.52 -0.50
CA ASN A 89 16.69 -17.86 -1.65
C ASN A 89 15.27 -17.34 -1.33
N CYS A 90 15.19 -16.32 -0.46
CA CYS A 90 13.94 -15.65 -0.12
C CYS A 90 13.47 -14.76 -1.29
N ASP A 91 12.33 -15.12 -1.87
CA ASP A 91 11.67 -14.31 -2.90
C ASP A 91 10.97 -13.10 -2.25
N THR A 92 11.77 -12.07 -1.95
CA THR A 92 11.37 -10.77 -1.36
C THR A 92 10.65 -9.88 -2.38
N SER A 93 9.72 -10.44 -3.16
CA SER A 93 8.96 -9.69 -4.15
C SER A 93 7.45 -9.93 -4.04
N LEU A 94 6.65 -8.87 -4.04
CA LEU A 94 5.20 -8.95 -3.99
C LEU A 94 4.67 -9.15 -5.43
N THR A 95 4.14 -10.35 -5.69
CA THR A 95 3.74 -10.80 -7.03
C THR A 95 2.26 -10.52 -7.31
N PHE A 96 1.97 -9.87 -8.43
CA PHE A 96 0.61 -9.53 -8.87
C PHE A 96 0.38 -9.96 -10.32
N GLN A 97 -0.88 -9.95 -10.75
CA GLN A 97 -1.29 -10.13 -12.13
C GLN A 97 -2.47 -9.20 -12.43
N LEU A 98 -2.58 -8.72 -13.66
CA LEU A 98 -3.80 -8.07 -14.15
C LEU A 98 -4.67 -9.09 -14.87
N GLU A 99 -5.97 -9.00 -14.64
CA GLU A 99 -6.99 -9.79 -15.29
C GLU A 99 -8.00 -8.83 -15.95
N VAL A 100 -8.27 -9.04 -17.23
CA VAL A 100 -9.08 -8.13 -18.07
C VAL A 100 -10.15 -8.93 -18.78
N PHE A 101 -11.42 -8.63 -18.50
CA PHE A 101 -12.56 -9.24 -19.18
C PHE A 101 -13.01 -8.30 -20.31
N PRO A 102 -12.78 -8.62 -21.60
CA PRO A 102 -13.04 -7.66 -22.69
C PRO A 102 -14.51 -7.35 -22.91
N ASN A 103 -15.41 -8.22 -22.45
CA ASN A 103 -16.86 -8.15 -22.64
C ASN A 103 -17.63 -8.26 -21.32
N GLY A 104 -17.03 -7.83 -20.21
CA GLY A 104 -17.63 -7.95 -18.88
C GLY A 104 -17.47 -9.31 -18.22
N GLU A 105 -17.89 -9.37 -16.96
CA GLU A 105 -17.85 -10.53 -16.07
C GLU A 105 -19.10 -11.40 -16.26
N GLU A 106 -19.07 -12.66 -15.81
CA GLU A 106 -20.25 -13.53 -15.87
C GLU A 106 -21.33 -13.06 -14.87
N GLY A 107 -22.58 -12.98 -15.31
CA GLY A 107 -23.72 -12.59 -14.47
C GLY A 107 -23.87 -11.09 -14.21
N GLU A 108 -22.90 -10.26 -14.58
CA GLU A 108 -22.90 -8.81 -14.33
C GLU A 108 -23.46 -7.98 -15.49
N ASP A 109 -24.12 -6.87 -15.17
CA ASP A 109 -24.59 -5.86 -16.13
C ASP A 109 -23.43 -4.96 -16.63
N ASN A 110 -22.28 -5.54 -16.99
CA ASN A 110 -21.09 -4.77 -17.36
C ASN A 110 -20.56 -5.07 -18.78
N SER A 111 -21.33 -5.77 -19.60
CA SER A 111 -20.91 -6.25 -20.93
C SER A 111 -20.59 -5.16 -21.96
N ASP A 112 -21.03 -3.91 -21.77
CA ASP A 112 -20.60 -2.73 -22.56
C ASP A 112 -19.23 -2.15 -22.16
N TYR A 113 -18.60 -2.72 -21.12
CA TYR A 113 -17.34 -2.27 -20.55
C TYR A 113 -16.28 -3.36 -20.65
N VAL A 114 -15.03 -2.92 -20.57
CA VAL A 114 -13.89 -3.74 -20.22
C VAL A 114 -13.78 -3.72 -18.70
N ALA A 115 -13.86 -4.89 -18.07
CA ALA A 115 -13.58 -5.03 -16.64
C ALA A 115 -12.08 -5.24 -16.42
N VAL A 116 -11.52 -4.68 -15.35
CA VAL A 116 -10.10 -4.83 -15.00
C VAL A 116 -9.93 -5.12 -13.51
N PHE A 117 -9.16 -6.15 -13.21
CA PHE A 117 -8.85 -6.65 -11.87
C PHE A 117 -7.34 -6.74 -11.64
N LEU A 118 -6.95 -6.52 -10.40
CA LEU A 118 -5.62 -6.76 -9.86
C LEU A 118 -5.72 -7.97 -8.91
N THR A 119 -4.94 -9.01 -9.19
CA THR A 119 -4.93 -10.25 -8.41
C THR A 119 -3.55 -10.41 -7.75
N SER A 120 -3.50 -10.50 -6.42
CA SER A 120 -2.30 -10.93 -5.71
C SER A 120 -2.05 -12.41 -5.96
N ARG A 121 -0.80 -12.75 -6.30
CA ARG A 121 -0.34 -14.14 -6.46
C ARG A 121 0.42 -14.67 -5.25
N LYS A 122 0.64 -13.86 -4.21
CA LYS A 122 1.06 -14.31 -2.88
C LYS A 122 -0.10 -14.22 -1.88
N MET A 123 -0.18 -15.22 -1.01
CA MET A 123 -1.23 -15.40 0.01
C MET A 123 -0.91 -14.65 1.32
N GLU A 124 -0.24 -13.51 1.22
CA GLU A 124 0.06 -12.65 2.35
C GLU A 124 -1.03 -11.58 2.50
N GLU A 125 -1.24 -11.12 3.73
CA GLU A 125 -2.15 -10.01 4.00
C GLU A 125 -1.48 -8.71 3.59
N LEU A 126 -2.02 -8.05 2.56
CA LEU A 126 -1.49 -6.81 1.99
C LEU A 126 -2.62 -5.77 1.92
N GLU A 127 -2.35 -4.53 2.31
CA GLU A 127 -3.28 -3.44 2.07
C GLU A 127 -2.79 -2.60 0.89
N VAL A 128 -3.55 -2.57 -0.21
CA VAL A 128 -3.10 -2.00 -1.49
C VAL A 128 -4.08 -0.93 -1.94
N THR A 129 -3.60 0.29 -2.11
CA THR A 129 -4.26 1.31 -2.94
C THR A 129 -3.80 1.15 -4.38
N TYR A 130 -4.74 1.06 -5.32
CA TYR A 130 -4.42 0.96 -6.75
C TYR A 130 -5.31 1.85 -7.61
N ASP A 131 -4.83 2.14 -8.82
CA ASP A 131 -5.63 2.75 -9.88
C ASP A 131 -5.24 2.20 -11.26
N PHE A 132 -6.22 2.20 -12.17
CA PHE A 132 -6.04 1.82 -13.57
C PHE A 132 -6.28 3.02 -14.48
N SER A 133 -5.59 3.06 -15.62
CA SER A 133 -5.86 3.98 -16.73
C SER A 133 -5.42 3.35 -18.05
N VAL A 134 -5.97 3.82 -19.18
CA VAL A 134 -5.46 3.44 -20.51
C VAL A 134 -4.32 4.38 -20.89
N GLN A 135 -3.20 3.85 -21.39
CA GLN A 135 -2.17 4.68 -21.98
C GLN A 135 -2.58 5.13 -23.38
N LYS A 136 -2.58 6.44 -23.62
CA LYS A 136 -2.85 7.01 -24.93
C LYS A 136 -1.65 6.90 -25.87
N ALA A 137 -1.89 7.14 -27.16
CA ALA A 137 -0.85 7.27 -28.20
C ALA A 137 0.22 8.35 -27.88
N ASP A 138 -0.12 9.40 -27.13
CA ASP A 138 0.83 10.41 -26.64
C ASP A 138 1.57 10.02 -25.33
N GLY A 139 1.35 8.79 -24.86
CA GLY A 139 1.96 8.23 -23.65
C GLY A 139 1.28 8.62 -22.33
N SER A 140 0.36 9.58 -22.33
CA SER A 140 -0.33 10.07 -21.11
C SER A 140 -1.60 9.25 -20.79
N PRO A 141 -2.06 9.22 -19.52
CA PRO A 141 -3.19 8.37 -19.12
C PRO A 141 -4.56 8.93 -19.51
N TRP A 142 -5.51 8.04 -19.81
CA TRP A 142 -6.93 8.32 -19.98
C TRP A 142 -7.78 7.44 -19.05
N GLY A 143 -8.97 7.95 -18.68
CA GLY A 143 -10.00 7.17 -18.00
C GLY A 143 -9.61 6.69 -16.59
N LYS A 144 -8.77 7.43 -15.86
CA LYS A 144 -8.26 6.98 -14.56
C LYS A 144 -9.40 6.62 -13.60
N ILE A 145 -9.41 5.37 -13.17
CA ILE A 145 -10.37 4.79 -12.22
C ILE A 145 -9.63 4.17 -11.03
N GLY A 146 -10.19 4.33 -9.83
CA GLY A 146 -9.69 3.69 -8.61
C GLY A 146 -9.28 4.68 -7.54
N ASN A 147 -8.04 4.57 -7.05
CA ASN A 147 -7.57 5.21 -5.81
C ASN A 147 -8.41 4.75 -4.59
N THR A 148 -8.77 3.46 -4.56
CA THR A 148 -9.42 2.79 -3.44
C THR A 148 -8.39 1.89 -2.74
N CYS A 149 -8.33 1.94 -1.41
CA CYS A 149 -7.53 0.99 -0.64
C CYS A 149 -8.30 -0.32 -0.44
N LYS A 150 -7.63 -1.47 -0.63
CA LYS A 150 -8.21 -2.81 -0.53
C LYS A 150 -7.29 -3.74 0.25
N LYS A 151 -7.86 -4.54 1.14
CA LYS A 151 -7.14 -5.63 1.81
C LYS A 151 -7.19 -6.88 0.94
N PHE A 152 -6.01 -7.36 0.55
CA PHE A 152 -5.79 -8.64 -0.10
C PHE A 152 -5.49 -9.69 0.97
N SER A 153 -6.06 -10.87 0.84
CA SER A 153 -5.86 -12.03 1.73
C SER A 153 -5.92 -13.34 0.93
N PRO A 154 -5.65 -14.52 1.53
CA PRO A 154 -5.83 -15.79 0.84
C PRO A 154 -7.26 -15.99 0.30
N ASP A 155 -8.27 -15.57 1.06
CA ASP A 155 -9.70 -15.74 0.74
C ASP A 155 -10.24 -14.66 -0.22
N GLN A 156 -9.59 -13.49 -0.28
CA GLN A 156 -9.96 -12.37 -1.14
C GLN A 156 -8.69 -11.76 -1.77
N ASN A 157 -8.13 -12.45 -2.76
CA ASN A 157 -6.87 -12.07 -3.40
C ASN A 157 -7.04 -11.26 -4.70
N SER A 158 -8.27 -10.95 -5.14
CA SER A 158 -8.54 -10.16 -6.35
C SER A 158 -9.47 -8.99 -6.05
N TRP A 159 -9.18 -7.83 -6.66
CA TRP A 159 -9.99 -6.62 -6.57
C TRP A 159 -9.90 -5.81 -7.87
N GLY A 160 -11.01 -5.23 -8.31
CA GLY A 160 -11.09 -4.56 -9.62
C GLY A 160 -12.31 -3.67 -9.79
N TYR A 161 -12.61 -3.37 -11.05
CA TYR A 161 -13.78 -2.60 -11.47
C TYR A 161 -14.41 -3.22 -12.72
N GLY A 162 -15.63 -3.74 -12.59
CA GLY A 162 -16.37 -4.33 -13.71
C GLY A 162 -16.69 -3.35 -14.84
N LYS A 163 -16.88 -2.07 -14.50
CA LYS A 163 -17.16 -0.98 -15.46
C LYS A 163 -15.94 -0.06 -15.66
N ALA A 164 -14.72 -0.61 -15.74
CA ALA A 164 -13.48 0.17 -15.77
C ALA A 164 -13.35 1.09 -17.00
N PHE A 165 -13.54 0.55 -18.22
CA PHE A 165 -13.43 1.32 -19.46
C PHE A 165 -14.58 1.01 -20.42
N SER A 166 -15.35 2.01 -20.83
CA SER A 166 -16.46 1.82 -21.79
C SER A 166 -15.92 1.45 -23.18
N LYS A 167 -16.41 0.34 -23.75
CA LYS A 167 -16.04 -0.07 -25.12
C LYS A 167 -16.41 0.97 -26.16
N ALA A 168 -17.57 1.62 -26.02
CA ALA A 168 -17.99 2.70 -26.90
C ALA A 168 -16.95 3.85 -26.96
N ARG A 169 -16.36 4.23 -25.83
CA ARG A 169 -15.30 5.25 -25.76
C ARG A 169 -13.96 4.77 -26.35
N LEU A 170 -13.61 3.50 -26.16
CA LEU A 170 -12.42 2.90 -26.78
C LEU A 170 -12.54 2.86 -28.31
N ILE A 171 -13.74 2.61 -28.84
CA ILE A 171 -14.02 2.60 -30.30
C ILE A 171 -14.08 4.03 -30.85
N GLU A 172 -14.80 4.94 -30.20
CA GLU A 172 -14.91 6.37 -30.59
C GLU A 172 -13.53 7.04 -30.71
N ARG A 173 -12.58 6.68 -29.83
CA ARG A 173 -11.24 7.26 -29.75
C ARG A 173 -10.15 6.24 -30.11
N MET A 174 -10.44 5.30 -31.03
CA MET A 174 -9.55 4.17 -31.36
C MET A 174 -8.12 4.58 -31.71
N SER A 175 -7.93 5.67 -32.47
CA SER A 175 -6.59 6.17 -32.83
C SER A 175 -5.77 6.72 -31.64
N GLU A 176 -6.43 7.10 -30.55
CA GLU A 176 -5.82 7.67 -29.35
C GLU A 176 -5.69 6.62 -28.23
N LEU A 177 -6.70 5.76 -28.05
CA LEU A 177 -6.81 4.79 -26.94
C LEU A 177 -6.42 3.35 -27.33
N LEU A 178 -6.37 3.04 -28.63
CA LEU A 178 -6.01 1.73 -29.18
C LEU A 178 -4.99 1.86 -30.34
N PRO A 179 -3.87 2.59 -30.17
CA PRO A 179 -2.85 2.74 -31.21
C PRO A 179 -2.34 1.37 -31.70
N ASP A 180 -2.23 1.20 -33.02
CA ASP A 180 -1.95 -0.09 -33.69
C ASP A 180 -2.90 -1.24 -33.27
N GLY A 181 -4.12 -0.94 -32.79
CA GLY A 181 -5.05 -1.93 -32.25
C GLY A 181 -4.66 -2.49 -30.88
N LYS A 182 -3.75 -1.83 -30.14
CA LYS A 182 -3.21 -2.27 -28.85
C LYS A 182 -3.88 -1.51 -27.70
N LEU A 183 -4.49 -2.24 -26.75
CA LEU A 183 -4.94 -1.66 -25.48
C LEU A 183 -3.80 -1.75 -24.47
N THR A 184 -3.29 -0.63 -23.96
CA THR A 184 -2.28 -0.65 -22.88
C THR A 184 -2.90 -0.18 -21.57
N ILE A 185 -2.99 -1.08 -20.60
CA ILE A 185 -3.42 -0.78 -19.23
C ILE A 185 -2.20 -0.34 -18.41
N ILE A 186 -2.29 0.85 -17.80
CA ILE A 186 -1.39 1.31 -16.75
C ILE A 186 -2.04 0.97 -15.41
N CYS A 187 -1.36 0.19 -14.58
CA CYS A 187 -1.71 -0.02 -13.18
C CYS A 187 -0.70 0.70 -12.29
N ASN A 188 -1.17 1.61 -11.43
CA ASN A 188 -0.38 2.19 -10.35
C ASN A 188 -0.73 1.47 -9.04
N LEU A 189 0.29 1.18 -8.23
CA LEU A 189 0.18 0.47 -6.95
C LEU A 189 0.83 1.29 -5.84
N GLU A 190 0.20 1.28 -4.68
CA GLU A 190 0.75 1.76 -3.42
C GLU A 190 0.40 0.72 -2.34
N ILE A 191 1.41 -0.03 -1.90
CA ILE A 191 1.26 -1.26 -1.13
C ILE A 191 1.77 -1.03 0.29
N TYR A 192 0.94 -1.37 1.27
CA TYR A 192 1.22 -1.36 2.70
C TYR A 192 1.33 -2.80 3.20
N TYR A 193 2.42 -3.11 3.89
CA TYR A 193 2.68 -4.42 4.48
C TYR A 193 3.44 -4.26 5.81
N ASP A 194 3.27 -5.21 6.73
CA ASP A 194 3.96 -5.22 8.01
C ASP A 194 5.20 -6.14 7.92
N ASP A 195 6.39 -5.64 8.30
CA ASP A 195 7.56 -6.53 8.37
C ASP A 195 7.49 -7.43 9.62
N ARG A 196 7.34 -8.73 9.36
CA ARG A 196 7.31 -9.78 10.38
C ARG A 196 8.71 -10.10 10.96
N HIS A 197 9.79 -9.49 10.47
CA HIS A 197 11.17 -9.66 10.99
C HIS A 197 11.57 -8.71 12.13
N THR A 198 10.65 -7.91 12.67
CA THR A 198 10.84 -7.12 13.92
C THR A 198 10.89 -8.01 15.19
N GLN A 199 11.54 -9.17 15.12
CA GLN A 199 11.93 -9.99 16.28
C GLN A 199 12.82 -9.16 17.22
N GLY A 200 12.20 -8.67 18.30
CA GLY A 200 12.80 -7.68 19.20
C GLY A 200 14.22 -8.07 19.64
N LYS A 201 15.20 -7.24 19.24
CA LYS A 201 16.60 -7.36 19.64
C LYS A 201 16.72 -7.18 21.15
N LYS A 202 16.62 -8.29 21.90
CA LYS A 202 16.89 -8.32 23.34
C LYS A 202 18.27 -7.70 23.56
N ALA A 203 18.30 -6.57 24.27
CA ALA A 203 19.55 -5.96 24.69
C ALA A 203 20.33 -7.01 25.49
N LYS A 204 21.58 -7.25 25.09
CA LYS A 204 22.48 -8.09 25.88
C LYS A 204 22.94 -7.27 27.08
N THR A 205 22.68 -7.82 28.27
CA THR A 205 23.12 -7.33 29.57
C THR A 205 24.65 -7.22 29.64
#